data_AF-A0A7C5UNN7-F1
#
_entry.id   AF-A0A7C5UNN7-F1
#
_cell.length_a   1.000
_cell.length_b   1.000
_cell.length_c   1.000
_cell.angle_alpha   90.00
_cell.angle_beta   90.00
_cell.angle_gamma   90.00
#
_symmetry.space_group_name_H-M   'P 1'
#
loop_
_entity.id
_entity.type
_entity.pdbx_description
1 polymer ?
#
loop_
_entity_poly.entity_id
_entity_poly.type
_entity_poly.pdbx_seq_one_letter_code
_entity_poly.pdbx_strand_id
1 'polypeptide(L)'
;MTKEEKRREVMEVVPAWERKCRWMEIGIISYKLCTRNYECSSCPLEQALLEDHYPPAYAGLSKPTGWFSEAHRESFLSLPPEGRRCRHMLTGEVSFRICDNSFRCGTCEFHQSLLDRTSQEYPLIEEQYTWVAGYLVPLHLYFHRGHTWARVECNGIVRVGIDDFAAKLVGKVETVELPRIGEKICQGSYASEIRQNGHKARIRSPMDGMVVAV
;
A
#
# COMPACT_ATOMS: atom_id res chain seq x y z
N MET A 1 -24.93 28.27 -0.21
CA MET A 1 -23.65 27.66 0.20
C MET A 1 -22.65 27.86 -0.93
N THR A 2 -21.51 28.44 -0.62
CA THR A 2 -20.40 28.61 -1.56
C THR A 2 -19.74 27.26 -1.87
N LYS A 3 -19.06 27.16 -3.01
CA LYS A 3 -18.31 25.95 -3.43
C LYS A 3 -17.25 25.54 -2.39
N GLU A 4 -16.77 26.49 -1.62
CA GLU A 4 -15.76 26.35 -0.57
C GLU A 4 -16.33 25.76 0.73
N GLU A 5 -17.54 26.20 1.13
CA GLU A 5 -18.26 25.65 2.29
C GLU A 5 -18.62 24.18 2.09
N LYS A 6 -19.11 23.83 0.90
CA LYS A 6 -19.45 22.44 0.56
C LYS A 6 -18.22 21.52 0.52
N ARG A 7 -17.04 22.08 0.20
CA ARG A 7 -15.76 21.35 0.23
C ARG A 7 -15.29 21.07 1.66
N ARG A 8 -15.45 22.02 2.58
CA ARG A 8 -15.13 21.83 4.01
C ARG A 8 -16.00 20.75 4.65
N GLU A 9 -17.31 20.78 4.38
CA GLU A 9 -18.27 19.81 4.93
C GLU A 9 -17.98 18.36 4.47
N VAL A 10 -17.65 18.15 3.19
CA VAL A 10 -17.24 16.83 2.67
C VAL A 10 -15.90 16.35 3.27
N MET A 11 -15.00 17.28 3.63
CA MET A 11 -13.71 16.94 4.23
C MET A 11 -13.79 16.51 5.70
N GLU A 12 -14.84 16.90 6.43
CA GLU A 12 -15.11 16.50 7.81
C GLU A 12 -15.66 15.07 7.93
N VAL A 13 -16.29 14.54 6.87
CA VAL A 13 -16.87 13.18 6.86
C VAL A 13 -15.80 12.08 6.77
N VAL A 14 -14.59 12.40 6.30
CA VAL A 14 -13.50 11.42 6.15
C VAL A 14 -12.72 11.29 7.45
N PRO A 15 -12.69 10.11 8.09
CA PRO A 15 -11.90 9.90 9.31
C PRO A 15 -10.41 10.25 9.12
N ALA A 16 -9.79 10.80 10.16
CA ALA A 16 -8.41 11.31 10.09
C ALA A 16 -7.35 10.24 9.73
N TRP A 17 -7.65 8.95 9.91
CA TRP A 17 -6.76 7.83 9.57
C TRP A 17 -6.88 7.36 8.11
N GLU A 18 -7.86 7.84 7.35
CA GLU A 18 -8.04 7.45 5.96
C GLU A 18 -7.24 8.36 5.01
N ARG A 19 -6.49 7.72 4.11
CA ARG A 19 -5.64 8.42 3.13
C ARG A 19 -6.50 9.00 2.01
N LYS A 20 -6.64 10.33 1.96
CA LYS A 20 -7.33 11.03 0.86
C LYS A 20 -6.54 10.88 -0.44
N CYS A 21 -7.21 10.74 -1.57
CA CYS A 21 -6.55 10.77 -2.88
C CYS A 21 -5.86 12.13 -3.08
N ARG A 22 -4.66 12.14 -3.64
CA ARG A 22 -3.92 13.39 -3.93
C ARG A 22 -4.71 14.37 -4.80
N TRP A 23 -5.50 13.85 -5.75
CA TRP A 23 -6.36 14.66 -6.61
C TRP A 23 -7.57 15.23 -5.87
N MET A 24 -8.01 14.55 -4.82
CA MET A 24 -9.04 15.07 -3.92
C MET A 24 -8.48 16.19 -3.04
N GLU A 25 -7.23 16.06 -2.57
CA GLU A 25 -6.59 17.09 -1.74
C GLU A 25 -6.45 18.43 -2.47
N ILE A 26 -6.14 18.40 -3.77
CA ILE A 26 -6.06 19.61 -4.59
C ILE A 26 -7.38 20.03 -5.24
N GLY A 27 -8.47 19.32 -4.94
CA GLY A 27 -9.82 19.68 -5.39
C GLY A 27 -10.10 19.41 -6.86
N ILE A 28 -9.30 18.57 -7.54
CA ILE A 28 -9.59 18.09 -8.90
C ILE A 28 -10.78 17.13 -8.90
N ILE A 29 -10.88 16.29 -7.86
CA ILE A 29 -12.02 15.39 -7.66
C ILE A 29 -12.67 15.68 -6.30
N SER A 30 -13.96 15.41 -6.19
CA SER A 30 -14.72 15.69 -4.96
C SER A 30 -14.48 14.67 -3.85
N TYR A 31 -14.40 13.38 -4.20
CA TYR A 31 -14.27 12.31 -3.23
C TYR A 31 -13.58 11.09 -3.82
N LYS A 32 -12.45 10.68 -3.22
CA LYS A 32 -11.85 9.36 -3.42
C LYS A 32 -10.84 9.11 -2.31
N LEU A 33 -10.94 7.95 -1.68
CA LEU A 33 -9.92 7.44 -0.78
C LEU A 33 -8.86 6.64 -1.53
N CYS A 34 -7.60 6.81 -1.12
CA CYS A 34 -6.45 6.12 -1.67
C CYS A 34 -6.29 4.76 -1.00
N THR A 35 -6.37 3.69 -1.80
CA THR A 35 -6.16 2.31 -1.35
C THR A 35 -4.81 1.73 -1.81
N ARG A 36 -4.00 2.52 -2.51
CA ARG A 36 -2.75 2.08 -3.17
C ARG A 36 -1.52 2.82 -2.67
N ASN A 37 -1.58 3.38 -1.46
CA ASN A 37 -0.49 4.16 -0.85
C ASN A 37 0.20 5.17 -1.78
N TYR A 38 -0.58 5.92 -2.57
CA TYR A 38 -0.07 6.89 -3.54
C TYR A 38 0.86 6.31 -4.65
N GLU A 39 0.80 5.01 -4.91
CA GLU A 39 1.32 4.37 -6.13
C GLU A 39 0.33 4.62 -7.29
N CYS A 40 0.37 5.83 -7.82
CA CYS A 40 -0.60 6.26 -8.81
C CYS A 40 -0.28 5.84 -10.25
N SER A 41 0.95 5.43 -10.56
CA SER A 41 1.35 5.00 -11.92
C SER A 41 0.49 3.85 -12.46
N SER A 42 0.00 2.97 -11.59
CA SER A 42 -0.89 1.85 -11.93
C SER A 42 -2.31 2.04 -11.37
N CYS A 43 -2.70 3.25 -10.99
CA CYS A 43 -4.01 3.51 -10.39
C CYS A 43 -5.05 3.71 -11.50
N PRO A 44 -6.20 2.99 -11.47
CA PRO A 44 -7.23 3.14 -12.51
C PRO A 44 -7.76 4.57 -12.65
N LEU A 45 -7.82 5.32 -11.55
CA LEU A 45 -8.23 6.73 -11.58
C LEU A 45 -7.17 7.61 -12.25
N GLU A 46 -5.87 7.35 -12.02
CA GLU A 46 -4.80 8.09 -12.67
C GLU A 46 -4.81 7.83 -14.18
N GLN A 47 -4.93 6.56 -14.57
CA GLN A 47 -5.02 6.14 -15.97
C GLN A 47 -6.23 6.77 -16.66
N ALA A 48 -7.39 6.77 -16.00
CA ALA A 48 -8.57 7.47 -16.47
C ALA A 48 -8.37 8.98 -16.65
N LEU A 49 -7.62 9.62 -15.75
CA LEU A 49 -7.27 11.03 -15.85
C LEU A 49 -6.26 11.29 -16.98
N LEU A 50 -5.37 10.33 -17.26
CA LEU A 50 -4.38 10.36 -18.35
C LEU A 50 -5.01 10.18 -19.74
N GLU A 51 -5.92 9.23 -19.87
CA GLU A 51 -6.49 8.81 -21.15
C GLU A 51 -7.72 9.64 -21.56
N ASP A 52 -8.11 10.64 -20.77
CA ASP A 52 -9.34 11.46 -20.95
C ASP A 52 -10.64 10.61 -21.03
N HIS A 53 -10.53 9.33 -20.70
CA HIS A 53 -11.58 8.32 -20.67
C HIS A 53 -12.01 8.09 -19.23
N TYR A 54 -12.96 8.89 -18.78
CA TYR A 54 -13.55 8.73 -17.46
C TYR A 54 -14.37 7.42 -17.40
N PRO A 55 -14.08 6.49 -16.47
CA PRO A 55 -14.94 5.35 -16.22
C PRO A 55 -16.34 5.83 -15.82
N PRO A 56 -17.41 5.08 -16.15
CA PRO A 56 -18.78 5.46 -15.81
C PRO A 56 -18.98 5.80 -14.33
N ALA A 57 -18.22 5.13 -13.45
CA ALA A 57 -18.23 5.36 -12.01
C ALA A 57 -17.86 6.79 -11.58
N TYR A 58 -17.28 7.61 -12.47
CA TYR A 58 -16.77 8.93 -12.13
C TYR A 58 -17.37 10.06 -13.01
N ALA A 59 -18.28 9.77 -13.94
CA ALA A 59 -18.73 10.65 -15.03
C ALA A 59 -19.38 12.02 -14.66
N GLY A 60 -19.37 12.45 -13.40
CA GLY A 60 -19.92 13.73 -12.91
C GLY A 60 -18.88 14.74 -12.41
N LEU A 61 -17.58 14.48 -12.56
CA LEU A 61 -16.52 15.40 -12.12
C LEU A 61 -16.21 16.42 -13.23
N SER A 62 -16.16 17.71 -12.87
CA SER A 62 -15.85 18.80 -13.80
C SER A 62 -14.51 18.53 -14.49
N LYS A 63 -14.45 18.70 -15.82
CA LYS A 63 -13.25 18.47 -16.64
C LYS A 63 -12.32 19.70 -16.65
N PRO A 64 -11.16 19.72 -15.98
CA PRO A 64 -10.11 20.66 -16.33
C PRO A 64 -9.39 20.23 -17.62
N THR A 65 -9.75 20.82 -18.76
CA THR A 65 -9.03 20.65 -20.02
C THR A 65 -7.51 20.88 -19.83
N GLY A 66 -6.67 19.87 -20.14
CA GLY A 66 -5.21 20.04 -20.23
C GLY A 66 -4.35 19.58 -19.03
N TRP A 67 -4.75 18.53 -18.29
CA TRP A 67 -4.06 17.98 -17.10
C TRP A 67 -2.58 17.60 -17.26
N PHE A 68 -2.06 17.47 -18.48
CA PHE A 68 -0.65 17.14 -18.76
C PHE A 68 0.09 18.24 -19.53
N SER A 69 -0.52 19.41 -19.66
CA SER A 69 0.09 20.60 -20.25
C SER A 69 0.96 21.34 -19.24
N GLU A 70 1.90 22.14 -19.75
CA GLU A 70 2.71 23.04 -18.94
C GLU A 70 1.83 24.00 -18.11
N ALA A 71 0.68 24.43 -18.66
CA ALA A 71 -0.28 25.30 -17.98
C ALA A 71 -0.91 24.67 -16.72
N HIS A 72 -1.10 23.34 -16.71
CA HIS A 72 -1.56 22.64 -15.51
C HIS A 72 -0.45 22.60 -14.45
N ARG A 73 0.81 22.43 -14.86
CA ARG A 73 1.96 22.49 -13.94
C ARG A 73 2.08 23.86 -13.29
N GLU A 74 1.93 24.94 -14.05
CA GLU A 74 1.93 26.30 -13.53
C GLU A 74 0.79 26.55 -12.54
N SER A 75 -0.43 26.13 -12.89
CA SER A 75 -1.60 26.21 -12.00
C SER A 75 -1.39 25.41 -10.72
N PHE A 76 -0.80 24.22 -10.81
CA PHE A 76 -0.45 23.40 -9.66
C PHE A 76 0.56 24.12 -8.76
N LEU A 77 1.61 24.72 -9.32
CA LEU A 77 2.62 25.44 -8.54
C LEU A 77 2.07 26.63 -7.77
N SER A 78 0.96 27.23 -8.22
CA SER A 78 0.25 28.30 -7.50
C SER A 78 -0.51 27.82 -6.27
N LEU A 79 -0.72 26.50 -6.10
CA LEU A 79 -1.41 25.95 -4.94
C LEU A 79 -0.60 26.16 -3.66
N PRO A 80 -1.28 26.28 -2.50
CA PRO A 80 -0.60 26.41 -1.22
C PRO A 80 0.13 25.09 -0.86
N PRO A 81 1.15 25.15 0.02
CA PRO A 81 1.96 23.99 0.41
C PRO A 81 1.17 22.74 0.81
N GLU A 82 0.02 22.92 1.47
CA GLU A 82 -0.83 21.84 1.96
C GLU A 82 -1.42 21.02 0.80
N GLY A 83 -1.72 21.68 -0.33
CA GLY A 83 -2.19 21.02 -1.56
C GLY A 83 -1.06 20.38 -2.35
N ARG A 84 0.20 20.67 -2.04
CA ARG A 84 1.35 20.17 -2.79
C ARG A 84 2.20 19.20 -2.00
N ARG A 85 1.68 18.58 -0.94
CA ARG A 85 2.45 17.58 -0.17
C ARG A 85 2.91 16.43 -1.07
N CYS A 86 4.20 16.13 -1.06
CA CYS A 86 4.78 15.07 -1.88
C CYS A 86 4.19 13.70 -1.53
N ARG A 87 4.09 12.78 -2.51
CA ARG A 87 3.64 11.42 -2.24
C ARG A 87 4.44 10.77 -1.11
N HIS A 88 5.76 10.97 -1.09
CA HIS A 88 6.67 10.38 -0.10
C HIS A 88 6.48 10.99 1.29
N MET A 89 5.96 12.22 1.37
CA MET A 89 5.56 12.83 2.63
C MET A 89 4.22 12.26 3.12
N LEU A 90 3.28 12.02 2.20
CA LEU A 90 1.97 11.44 2.52
C LEU A 90 2.06 9.95 2.95
N THR A 91 3.04 9.22 2.40
CA THR A 91 3.34 7.82 2.80
C THR A 91 4.18 7.73 4.07
N GLY A 92 4.84 8.82 4.48
CA GLY A 92 5.74 8.86 5.64
C GLY A 92 7.18 8.42 5.35
N GLU A 93 7.54 8.19 4.08
CA GLU A 93 8.91 7.87 3.66
C GLU A 93 9.87 9.07 3.86
N VAL A 94 9.34 10.30 3.84
CA VAL A 94 10.09 11.52 4.19
C VAL A 94 9.27 12.42 5.12
N SER A 95 9.95 13.13 6.01
CA SER A 95 9.30 14.00 7.01
C SER A 95 8.64 15.24 6.40
N PHE A 96 9.26 15.84 5.39
CA PHE A 96 8.77 17.04 4.73
C PHE A 96 9.25 17.13 3.29
N ARG A 97 8.31 17.28 2.34
CA ARG A 97 8.61 17.63 0.95
C ARG A 97 7.36 18.18 0.28
N ILE A 98 7.52 19.31 -0.40
CA ILE A 98 6.50 19.87 -1.29
C ILE A 98 6.82 19.45 -2.73
N CYS A 99 5.82 18.97 -3.45
CA CYS A 99 5.89 18.58 -4.84
C CYS A 99 5.95 19.82 -5.74
N ASP A 100 6.89 19.80 -6.67
CA ASP A 100 7.15 20.79 -7.73
C ASP A 100 6.84 20.22 -9.12
N ASN A 101 6.54 18.92 -9.22
CA ASN A 101 6.33 18.21 -10.47
C ASN A 101 4.88 17.75 -10.71
N SER A 102 3.88 18.43 -10.12
CA SER A 102 2.45 18.12 -10.31
C SER A 102 2.10 16.62 -10.17
N PHE A 103 2.71 15.95 -9.18
CA PHE A 103 2.58 14.51 -8.91
C PHE A 103 3.02 13.56 -10.04
N ARG A 104 3.74 14.03 -11.05
CA ARG A 104 4.38 13.24 -12.11
C ARG A 104 5.61 12.51 -11.57
N CYS A 105 5.39 11.53 -10.70
CA CYS A 105 6.48 10.83 -10.03
C CYS A 105 7.39 10.08 -11.01
N GLY A 106 6.84 9.56 -12.11
CA GLY A 106 7.61 8.86 -13.15
C GLY A 106 8.65 9.70 -13.89
N THR A 107 8.61 11.03 -13.77
CA THR A 107 9.63 11.96 -14.31
C THR A 107 10.25 12.85 -13.24
N CYS A 108 10.06 12.53 -11.96
CA CYS A 108 10.52 13.34 -10.85
C CYS A 108 11.91 12.89 -10.38
N GLU A 109 12.90 13.77 -10.46
CA GLU A 109 14.28 13.47 -10.01
C GLU A 109 14.35 13.10 -8.52
N PHE A 110 13.56 13.77 -7.67
CA PHE A 110 13.49 13.42 -6.25
C PHE A 110 12.96 11.99 -6.04
N HIS A 111 11.93 11.60 -6.79
CA HIS A 111 11.41 10.24 -6.73
C HIS A 111 12.46 9.23 -7.20
N GLN A 112 13.13 9.51 -8.32
CA GLN A 112 14.22 8.68 -8.83
C GLN A 112 15.34 8.54 -7.80
N SER A 113 15.76 9.64 -7.16
CA SER A 113 16.81 9.60 -6.14
C SER A 113 16.43 8.75 -4.93
N LEU A 114 15.16 8.76 -4.52
CA LEU A 114 14.67 7.88 -3.46
C LEU A 114 14.68 6.42 -3.90
N LEU A 115 14.23 6.13 -5.13
CA LEU A 115 14.29 4.78 -5.69
C LEU A 115 15.72 4.27 -5.79
N ASP A 116 16.66 5.10 -6.24
CA ASP A 116 18.07 4.75 -6.36
C ASP A 116 18.68 4.48 -4.99
N ARG A 117 18.38 5.31 -3.99
CA ARG A 117 18.80 5.08 -2.58
C ARG A 117 18.23 3.80 -2.01
N THR A 118 16.92 3.56 -2.18
CA THR A 118 16.31 2.30 -1.75
C THR A 118 16.89 1.11 -2.52
N SER A 119 17.17 1.23 -3.81
CA SER A 119 17.78 0.13 -4.59
C SER A 119 19.24 -0.14 -4.19
N GLN A 120 19.92 0.86 -3.60
CA GLN A 120 21.24 0.67 -3.00
C GLN A 120 21.19 0.05 -1.59
N GLU A 121 20.13 0.33 -0.82
CA GLU A 121 19.90 -0.27 0.51
C GLU A 121 19.24 -1.66 0.44
N TYR A 122 18.44 -1.92 -0.59
CA TYR A 122 17.85 -3.21 -0.93
C TYR A 122 18.60 -3.75 -2.14
N PRO A 123 19.71 -4.51 -1.96
CA PRO A 123 20.26 -5.25 -3.07
C PRO A 123 19.12 -6.04 -3.70
N LEU A 124 19.10 -6.15 -5.03
CA LEU A 124 18.27 -7.14 -5.72
C LEU A 124 18.40 -8.42 -4.91
N ILE A 125 17.35 -8.76 -4.16
CA ILE A 125 17.37 -9.95 -3.33
C ILE A 125 17.31 -11.08 -4.36
N GLU A 126 18.48 -11.51 -4.86
CA GLU A 126 18.66 -12.92 -5.15
C GLU A 126 18.10 -13.59 -3.92
N GLU A 127 16.98 -14.29 -4.04
CA GLU A 127 16.34 -14.94 -2.90
C GLU A 127 17.36 -15.92 -2.35
N GLN A 128 18.15 -15.48 -1.36
CA GLN A 128 19.22 -16.28 -0.81
C GLN A 128 18.56 -17.28 0.11
N TYR A 129 18.72 -18.54 -0.22
CA TYR A 129 18.24 -19.66 0.56
C TYR A 129 19.44 -20.43 1.10
N THR A 130 19.28 -20.99 2.29
CA THR A 130 20.19 -21.99 2.81
C THR A 130 19.43 -23.25 3.19
N TRP A 131 20.13 -24.38 3.21
CA TRP A 131 19.59 -25.65 3.69
C TRP A 131 20.06 -25.88 5.13
N VAL A 132 19.12 -25.99 6.06
CA VAL A 132 19.40 -26.33 7.46
C VAL A 132 18.68 -27.62 7.78
N ALA A 133 19.45 -28.68 8.07
CA ALA A 133 18.91 -29.99 8.43
C ALA A 133 17.82 -30.54 7.47
N GLY A 134 17.95 -30.28 6.17
CA GLY A 134 16.98 -30.73 5.15
C GLY A 134 15.78 -29.80 4.93
N TYR A 135 15.78 -28.62 5.54
CA TYR A 135 14.76 -27.59 5.38
C TYR A 135 15.31 -26.35 4.68
N LEU A 136 14.53 -25.80 3.77
CA LEU A 136 14.86 -24.58 3.05
C LEU A 136 14.56 -23.37 3.94
N VAL A 137 15.59 -22.56 4.20
CA VAL A 137 15.50 -21.37 5.04
C VAL A 137 15.87 -20.14 4.20
N PRO A 138 14.86 -19.36 3.76
CA PRO A 138 15.09 -18.06 3.13
C PRO A 138 15.72 -17.07 4.12
N LEU A 139 16.83 -16.43 3.73
CA LEU A 139 17.59 -15.53 4.63
C LEU A 139 16.96 -14.15 4.81
N HIS A 140 16.05 -13.77 3.92
CA HIS A 140 15.38 -12.47 3.93
C HIS A 140 14.05 -12.45 4.71
N LEU A 141 13.72 -13.55 5.39
CA LEU A 141 12.50 -13.70 6.17
C LEU A 141 12.79 -13.66 7.67
N TYR A 142 11.84 -13.15 8.45
CA TYR A 142 11.87 -13.22 9.91
C TYR A 142 11.07 -14.42 10.37
N PHE A 143 11.63 -15.24 11.26
CA PHE A 143 10.98 -16.46 11.75
C PHE A 143 10.48 -16.30 13.18
N HIS A 144 9.32 -16.88 13.44
CA HIS A 144 8.73 -17.01 14.75
C HIS A 144 8.79 -18.48 15.20
N ARG A 145 8.93 -18.71 16.51
CA ARG A 145 9.05 -20.06 17.12
C ARG A 145 7.85 -20.99 16.85
N GLY A 146 6.74 -20.43 16.38
CA GLY A 146 5.54 -21.16 15.97
C GLY A 146 5.57 -21.66 14.51
N HIS A 147 6.74 -21.76 13.88
CA HIS A 147 6.94 -22.18 12.50
C HIS A 147 6.22 -21.33 11.46
N THR A 148 6.23 -20.02 11.70
CA THR A 148 5.72 -19.01 10.79
C THR A 148 6.80 -18.01 10.45
N TRP A 149 6.75 -17.47 9.24
CA TRP A 149 7.62 -16.39 8.82
C TRP A 149 6.83 -15.11 8.56
N ALA A 150 7.54 -13.98 8.60
CA ALA A 150 7.06 -12.66 8.27
C ALA A 150 8.02 -12.00 7.27
N ARG A 151 7.46 -11.43 6.20
CA ARG A 151 8.17 -10.64 5.19
C ARG A 151 7.60 -9.24 5.16
N VAL A 152 8.45 -8.25 5.44
CA VAL A 152 8.07 -6.84 5.29
C VAL A 152 7.97 -6.55 3.79
N GLU A 153 6.80 -6.13 3.33
CA GLU A 153 6.56 -5.61 1.99
C GLU A 153 6.53 -4.07 2.03
N CYS A 154 6.31 -3.45 0.87
CA CYS A 154 6.11 -2.02 0.80
C CYS A 154 4.90 -1.59 1.64
N ASN A 155 4.89 -0.33 2.08
CA ASN A 155 3.71 0.33 2.67
C ASN A 155 3.32 -0.18 4.07
N GLY A 156 4.25 -0.79 4.81
CA GLY A 156 4.02 -1.30 6.16
C GLY A 156 3.15 -2.56 6.19
N ILE A 157 2.92 -3.18 5.03
CA ILE A 157 2.24 -4.48 4.92
C ILE A 157 3.26 -5.56 5.22
N VAL A 158 2.86 -6.54 6.03
CA VAL A 158 3.68 -7.71 6.32
C VAL A 158 2.95 -8.94 5.79
N ARG A 159 3.59 -9.65 4.87
CA ARG A 159 3.12 -10.96 4.43
C ARG A 159 3.58 -12.01 5.43
N VAL A 160 2.68 -12.92 5.79
CA VAL A 160 2.95 -14.00 6.74
C VAL A 160 2.66 -15.35 6.10
N GLY A 161 3.34 -16.39 6.56
CA GLY A 161 3.14 -17.76 6.10
C GLY A 161 3.77 -18.77 7.04
N ILE A 162 3.67 -20.07 6.70
CA ILE A 162 4.36 -21.16 7.41
C ILE A 162 5.73 -21.42 6.77
N ASP A 163 6.70 -21.82 7.59
CA ASP A 163 8.03 -22.19 7.11
C ASP A 163 8.04 -23.56 6.39
N ASP A 164 9.15 -23.88 5.71
CA ASP A 164 9.31 -25.13 4.96
C ASP A 164 9.20 -26.38 5.88
N PHE A 165 9.61 -26.25 7.15
CA PHE A 165 9.45 -27.31 8.14
C PHE A 165 7.97 -27.60 8.40
N ALA A 166 7.17 -26.58 8.71
CA ALA A 166 5.75 -26.73 8.95
C ALA A 166 5.01 -27.20 7.69
N ALA A 167 5.37 -26.69 6.51
CA ALA A 167 4.77 -27.14 5.25
C ALA A 167 5.01 -28.65 5.01
N LYS A 168 6.23 -29.14 5.25
CA LYS A 168 6.56 -30.57 5.15
C LYS A 168 5.87 -31.42 6.23
N LEU A 169 5.80 -30.90 7.46
CA LEU A 169 5.15 -31.58 8.58
C LEU A 169 3.64 -31.74 8.36
N VAL A 170 2.99 -30.68 7.87
CA VAL A 170 1.57 -30.68 7.52
C VAL A 170 1.34 -31.49 6.25
N GLY A 171 2.25 -31.49 5.28
CA GLY A 171 2.07 -32.21 4.02
C GLY A 171 0.94 -31.63 3.15
N LYS A 172 0.19 -32.50 2.45
CA LYS A 172 -0.88 -32.07 1.55
C LYS A 172 -2.05 -31.46 2.32
N VAL A 173 -2.23 -30.14 2.22
CA VAL A 173 -3.30 -29.40 2.88
C VAL A 173 -4.66 -29.69 2.24
N GLU A 174 -5.68 -29.99 3.04
CA GLU A 174 -7.07 -30.15 2.58
C GLU A 174 -7.87 -28.86 2.72
N THR A 175 -7.72 -28.16 3.84
CA THR A 175 -8.44 -26.91 4.11
C THR A 175 -7.62 -26.00 5.01
N VAL A 176 -7.72 -24.70 4.79
CA VAL A 176 -7.14 -23.65 5.64
C VAL A 176 -8.24 -22.72 6.09
N GLU A 177 -8.36 -22.51 7.39
CA GLU A 177 -9.18 -21.47 7.99
C GLU A 177 -8.30 -20.24 8.22
N LEU A 178 -8.58 -19.16 7.49
CA LEU A 178 -7.86 -17.89 7.53
C LEU A 178 -8.63 -16.85 8.38
N PRO A 179 -7.94 -15.86 8.97
CA PRO A 179 -8.58 -14.83 9.75
C PRO A 179 -9.40 -13.89 8.85
N ARG A 180 -10.30 -13.11 9.44
CA ARG A 180 -11.14 -12.18 8.66
C ARG A 180 -10.36 -10.90 8.36
N ILE A 181 -10.55 -10.35 7.17
CA ILE A 181 -10.05 -9.00 6.85
C ILE A 181 -10.66 -8.00 7.85
N GLY A 182 -9.82 -7.14 8.42
CA GLY A 182 -10.15 -6.18 9.49
C GLY A 182 -9.97 -6.72 10.91
N GLU A 183 -9.71 -8.02 11.08
CA GLU A 183 -9.46 -8.62 12.39
C GLU A 183 -8.12 -8.16 12.98
N LYS A 184 -8.11 -7.82 14.28
CA LYS A 184 -6.89 -7.52 15.03
C LYS A 184 -6.33 -8.80 15.62
N ILE A 185 -5.05 -9.04 15.37
CA ILE A 185 -4.33 -10.24 15.80
C ILE A 185 -3.17 -9.83 16.69
N CYS A 186 -2.89 -10.62 17.72
CA CYS A 186 -1.76 -10.43 18.61
C CYS A 186 -0.67 -11.48 18.31
N GLN A 187 0.59 -11.12 18.50
CA GLN A 187 1.71 -12.04 18.37
C GLN A 187 1.50 -13.27 19.27
N GLY A 188 1.73 -14.45 18.70
CA GLY A 188 1.56 -15.72 19.41
C GLY A 188 0.12 -16.20 19.55
N SER A 189 -0.91 -15.38 19.24
CA SER A 189 -2.29 -15.82 19.22
C SER A 189 -2.57 -16.72 18.01
N TYR A 190 -3.57 -17.59 18.13
CA TYR A 190 -4.01 -18.42 17.00
C TYR A 190 -4.67 -17.52 15.94
N ALA A 191 -4.13 -17.56 14.72
CA ALA A 191 -4.59 -16.74 13.60
C ALA A 191 -5.19 -17.58 12.47
N SER A 192 -4.75 -18.83 12.33
CA SER A 192 -5.23 -19.73 11.26
C SER A 192 -5.22 -21.18 11.72
N GLU A 193 -6.00 -22.03 11.07
CA GLU A 193 -6.02 -23.47 11.31
C GLU A 193 -5.88 -24.22 9.97
N ILE A 194 -4.93 -25.16 9.90
CA ILE A 194 -4.83 -26.09 8.78
C ILE A 194 -5.45 -27.43 9.17
N ARG A 195 -6.22 -28.02 8.24
CA ARG A 195 -6.78 -29.36 8.35
C ARG A 195 -6.20 -30.31 7.32
N GLN A 196 -5.90 -31.51 7.79
CA GLN A 196 -5.48 -32.63 6.96
C GLN A 196 -5.83 -33.96 7.65
N ASN A 197 -6.45 -34.89 6.93
CA ASN A 197 -6.71 -36.26 7.40
C ASN A 197 -7.42 -36.28 8.77
N GLY A 198 -8.34 -35.34 9.00
CA GLY A 198 -9.05 -35.18 10.27
C GLY A 198 -8.23 -34.56 11.42
N HIS A 199 -6.93 -34.32 11.24
CA HIS A 199 -6.09 -33.59 12.19
C HIS A 199 -6.16 -32.08 11.96
N LYS A 200 -5.92 -31.33 13.04
CA LYS A 200 -5.95 -29.87 13.07
C LYS A 200 -4.61 -29.33 13.57
N ALA A 201 -4.03 -28.41 12.81
CA ALA A 201 -2.83 -27.68 13.18
C ALA A 201 -3.14 -26.19 13.30
N ARG A 202 -3.01 -25.63 14.51
CA ARG A 202 -3.24 -24.20 14.75
C ARG A 202 -1.96 -23.40 14.52
N ILE A 203 -2.04 -22.39 13.69
CA ILE A 203 -0.96 -21.48 13.33
C ILE A 203 -1.02 -20.24 14.21
N ARG A 204 0.13 -19.87 14.78
CA ARG A 204 0.27 -18.66 15.61
C ARG A 204 0.73 -17.49 14.77
N SER A 205 0.24 -16.29 15.06
CA SER A 205 0.73 -15.08 14.42
C SER A 205 2.18 -14.78 14.81
N PRO A 206 3.06 -14.40 13.86
CA PRO A 206 4.42 -13.98 14.18
C PRO A 206 4.49 -12.55 14.76
N MET A 207 3.42 -11.74 14.67
CA MET A 207 3.40 -10.35 15.12
C MET A 207 1.99 -9.84 15.46
N ASP A 208 1.94 -8.67 16.10
CA ASP A 208 0.70 -7.89 16.26
C ASP A 208 0.32 -7.21 14.94
N GLY A 209 -0.97 -7.10 14.63
CA GLY A 209 -1.42 -6.40 13.43
C GLY A 209 -2.91 -6.44 13.15
N MET A 210 -3.30 -5.88 12.01
CA MET A 210 -4.65 -5.98 11.44
C MET A 210 -4.57 -6.72 10.10
N VAL A 211 -5.47 -7.67 9.89
CA VAL A 211 -5.53 -8.42 8.63
C VAL A 211 -6.07 -7.51 7.53
N VAL A 212 -5.29 -7.34 6.45
CA VAL A 212 -5.67 -6.49 5.31
C VAL A 212 -5.96 -7.28 4.03
N ALA A 213 -5.50 -8.54 3.95
CA ALA A 213 -5.70 -9.46 2.84
C ALA A 213 -5.50 -10.91 3.31
N VAL A 214 -6.11 -11.87 2.61
CA VAL A 214 -5.96 -13.33 2.79
C VAL A 214 -5.97 -14.05 1.46
#